data_AF-A0A2U9IEZ0-F1
#
_entry.id   AF-A0A2U9IEZ0-F1
#
_cell.length_a   1.000
_cell.length_b   1.000
_cell.length_c   1.000
_cell.angle_alpha   90.00
_cell.angle_beta   90.00
_cell.angle_gamma   90.00
#
_symmetry.space_group_name_H-M   'P 1'
#
loop_
_entity.id
_entity.type
_entity.pdbx_description
1 polymer ?
#
loop_
_entity_poly.entity_id
_entity_poly.type
_entity_poly.pdbx_seq_one_letter_code
_entity_poly.pdbx_strand_id
1 'polypeptide(L)'
;MNFYNFIYKIDEFCSYNNSWEIKKEETTSDKYGVYPDKRDINLLIKNSIINLDKPPGPTSHEVAFWVKKMFNINKVGHGGTLEP
;
A
#
# COMPACT_ATOMS: atom_id res chain seq x y z
N MET A 1 -5.73 18.79 17.93
CA MET A 1 -6.15 18.53 16.51
C MET A 1 -6.47 17.04 16.34
N ASN A 2 -7.51 16.65 15.60
CA ASN A 2 -7.77 15.21 15.35
C ASN A 2 -6.87 14.67 14.23
N PHE A 3 -6.47 13.41 14.31
CA PHE A 3 -5.74 12.76 13.22
C PHE A 3 -6.60 12.74 11.96
N TYR A 4 -5.94 12.69 10.81
CA TYR A 4 -6.64 12.53 9.53
C TYR A 4 -7.48 11.25 9.54
N ASN A 5 -8.77 11.37 9.20
CA ASN A 5 -9.77 10.29 9.37
C ASN A 5 -9.37 8.94 8.77
N PHE A 6 -8.50 8.93 7.76
CA PHE A 6 -7.98 7.70 7.17
C PHE A 6 -7.22 6.82 8.17
N ILE A 7 -6.52 7.39 9.15
CA ILE A 7 -5.81 6.61 10.19
C ILE A 7 -6.81 5.80 10.99
N TYR A 8 -7.91 6.41 11.44
CA TYR A 8 -8.94 5.69 12.19
C TYR A 8 -9.62 4.58 11.38
N LYS A 9 -9.77 4.76 10.05
CA LYS A 9 -10.26 3.70 9.17
C LYS A 9 -9.30 2.50 9.11
N ILE A 10 -7.99 2.76 9.13
CA ILE A 10 -6.98 1.69 9.20
C ILE A 10 -7.06 0.99 10.55
N ASP A 11 -7.16 1.75 11.65
CA ASP A 11 -7.24 1.19 13.00
C ASP A 11 -8.43 0.25 13.12
N GLU A 12 -9.61 0.67 12.63
CA GLU A 12 -10.82 -0.17 12.57
C GLU A 12 -10.58 -1.43 11.72
N PHE A 13 -10.05 -1.28 10.50
CA PHE A 13 -9.77 -2.42 9.61
C PHE A 13 -8.82 -3.44 10.25
N CYS A 14 -7.81 -2.96 10.96
CA CYS A 14 -6.81 -3.80 11.63
C CYS A 14 -7.23 -4.27 13.02
N SER A 15 -8.43 -3.90 13.50
CA SER A 15 -8.86 -4.13 14.90
C SER A 15 -7.84 -3.60 15.93
N TYR A 16 -7.18 -2.48 15.61
CA TYR A 16 -6.20 -1.83 16.46
C TYR A 16 -6.91 -0.93 17.48
N ASN A 17 -6.82 -1.28 18.77
CA ASN A 17 -7.59 -0.65 19.83
C ASN A 17 -6.79 0.33 20.71
N ASN A 18 -5.50 0.53 20.43
CA ASN A 18 -4.70 1.43 21.25
C ASN A 18 -4.95 2.89 20.87
N SER A 19 -5.01 3.77 21.86
CA SER A 19 -5.15 5.20 21.64
C SER A 19 -3.86 5.82 21.13
N TRP A 20 -3.98 6.70 20.14
CA TRP A 20 -2.88 7.57 19.72
C TRP A 20 -2.62 8.66 20.77
N GLU A 21 -1.38 8.77 21.25
CA GLU A 21 -0.94 9.85 22.13
C GLU A 21 -0.23 10.95 21.34
N ILE A 22 -0.69 12.19 21.48
CA ILE A 22 -0.09 13.35 20.82
C ILE A 22 1.02 13.91 21.70
N LYS A 23 2.28 13.74 21.26
CA LYS A 23 3.44 14.31 21.96
C LYS A 23 3.63 15.80 21.70
N LYS A 24 3.31 16.26 20.50
CA LYS A 24 3.45 17.65 20.05
C LYS A 24 2.44 17.93 18.95
N GLU A 25 1.74 19.06 19.03
CA GLU A 25 0.88 19.52 17.95
C GLU A 25 1.70 20.21 16.87
N GLU A 26 1.58 19.74 15.64
CA GLU A 26 2.29 20.26 14.48
C GLU A 26 1.40 20.18 13.23
N THR A 27 1.78 20.95 12.21
CA THR A 27 1.09 20.93 10.91
C THR A 27 2.06 20.60 9.79
N THR A 28 1.52 20.09 8.67
CA THR A 28 2.28 19.90 7.43
C THR A 28 1.64 20.72 6.32
N SER A 29 2.42 21.11 5.33
CA SER A 29 1.92 21.88 4.19
C SER A 29 1.37 20.96 3.11
N ASP A 30 0.17 21.24 2.61
CA ASP A 30 -0.44 20.56 1.46
C ASP A 30 0.34 20.72 0.14
N LYS A 31 1.38 21.57 0.14
CA LYS A 31 2.30 21.71 -1.00
C LYS A 31 3.15 20.44 -1.23
N TYR A 32 3.24 19.56 -0.24
CA TYR A 32 4.12 18.40 -0.30
C TYR A 32 3.37 17.09 -0.04
N GLY A 33 3.45 16.17 -1.01
CA GLY A 33 2.84 14.85 -0.90
C GLY A 33 1.31 14.88 -1.01
N VAL A 34 0.71 13.71 -0.81
CA VAL A 34 -0.74 13.50 -0.83
C VAL A 34 -1.09 12.32 0.06
N TYR A 35 -2.22 12.42 0.77
CA TYR A 35 -2.72 11.32 1.60
C TYR A 35 -2.92 10.04 0.77
N PRO A 36 -2.66 8.84 1.33
CA PRO A 36 -2.73 7.59 0.57
C PRO A 36 -4.05 7.34 -0.15
N ASP A 37 -5.18 7.68 0.49
CA ASP A 37 -6.54 7.56 -0.02
C ASP A 37 -6.94 8.66 -1.02
N LYS A 38 -6.07 9.65 -1.24
CA LYS A 38 -6.27 10.75 -2.21
C LYS A 38 -5.29 10.69 -3.38
N ARG A 39 -4.42 9.68 -3.43
CA ARG A 39 -3.48 9.49 -4.55
C ARG A 39 -4.26 9.22 -5.83
N ASP A 40 -3.82 9.84 -6.93
CA ASP A 40 -4.28 9.44 -8.25
C ASP A 40 -3.82 8.02 -8.59
N ILE A 41 -4.41 7.44 -9.65
CA ILE A 41 -4.15 6.05 -10.04
C ILE A 41 -2.68 5.78 -10.37
N ASN A 42 -1.94 6.75 -10.92
CA ASN A 42 -0.53 6.57 -11.25
C ASN A 42 0.32 6.49 -9.98
N LEU A 43 0.02 7.35 -9.00
CA LEU A 43 0.67 7.32 -7.69
C LEU A 43 0.30 6.06 -6.90
N LEU A 44 -0.94 5.58 -7.01
CA LEU A 44 -1.37 4.32 -6.40
C LEU A 44 -0.57 3.15 -6.99
N ILE A 45 -0.56 2.97 -8.32
CA ILE A 45 0.17 1.89 -8.98
C ILE A 45 1.65 1.92 -8.61
N LYS A 46 2.29 3.09 -8.68
CA LYS A 46 3.72 3.27 -8.37
C LYS A 46 4.09 2.91 -6.93
N ASN A 47 3.16 3.08 -5.98
CA ASN A 47 3.39 2.89 -4.54
C ASN A 47 2.45 1.83 -3.94
N SER A 48 2.09 0.81 -4.74
CA SER A 48 1.12 -0.22 -4.34
C SER A 48 1.78 -1.47 -3.75
N ILE A 49 1.00 -2.17 -2.94
CA ILE A 49 1.20 -3.57 -2.56
C ILE A 49 -0.02 -4.32 -3.06
N ILE A 50 0.18 -5.42 -3.78
CA ILE A 50 -0.91 -6.27 -4.27
C ILE A 50 -0.89 -7.54 -3.43
N ASN A 51 -1.96 -7.77 -2.66
CA ASN A 51 -2.21 -9.05 -2.02
C ASN A 51 -2.71 -10.03 -3.09
N LEU A 52 -1.77 -10.72 -3.73
CA LEU A 52 -2.04 -11.56 -4.89
C LEU A 52 -2.26 -13.01 -4.46
N ASP A 53 -3.38 -13.57 -4.87
CA ASP A 53 -3.63 -15.02 -4.77
C ASP A 53 -2.94 -15.72 -5.95
N LYS A 54 -1.81 -16.39 -5.66
CA LYS A 54 -0.95 -16.98 -6.69
C LYS A 54 -1.61 -18.28 -7.19
N PRO A 55 -1.89 -18.42 -8.50
CA PRO A 55 -2.42 -19.68 -9.02
C PRO A 55 -1.37 -20.82 -8.93
N PRO A 56 -1.82 -22.09 -8.85
CA PRO A 56 -0.93 -23.24 -8.98
C PRO A 56 -0.41 -23.36 -10.41
N GLY A 57 0.84 -23.81 -10.58
CA GLY A 57 1.52 -24.00 -11.86
C GLY A 57 2.70 -23.06 -12.10
N PRO A 58 2.53 -21.73 -12.18
CA PRO A 58 3.63 -20.81 -12.44
C PRO A 58 4.49 -20.56 -11.19
N THR A 59 5.74 -20.19 -11.40
CA THR A 59 6.62 -19.72 -10.33
C THR A 59 6.20 -18.34 -9.82
N SER A 60 6.62 -17.99 -8.60
CA SER A 60 6.39 -16.65 -8.04
C SER A 60 7.03 -15.52 -8.89
N HIS A 61 8.16 -15.81 -9.55
CA HIS A 61 8.84 -14.86 -10.44
C HIS A 61 8.04 -14.61 -11.73
N GLU A 62 7.45 -15.64 -12.32
CA GLU A 62 6.59 -15.50 -13.51
C GLU A 62 5.35 -14.68 -13.20
N VAL A 63 4.67 -14.96 -12.10
CA VAL A 63 3.48 -14.20 -11.68
C VAL A 63 3.83 -12.73 -11.41
N ALA A 64 4.93 -12.46 -10.70
CA ALA A 64 5.40 -11.08 -10.52
C ALA A 64 5.72 -10.39 -11.85
N PHE A 65 6.34 -11.11 -12.81
CA PHE A 65 6.62 -10.58 -14.13
C PHE A 65 5.35 -10.27 -14.93
N TRP A 66 4.30 -11.08 -14.83
CA TRP A 66 3.01 -10.80 -15.45
C TRP A 66 2.37 -9.53 -14.88
N VAL A 67 2.37 -9.36 -13.56
CA VAL A 67 1.90 -8.12 -12.91
C VAL A 67 2.69 -6.91 -13.43
N LYS A 68 4.02 -7.03 -13.53
CA LYS A 68 4.86 -5.97 -14.09
C LYS A 68 4.44 -5.57 -15.50
N LYS A 69 4.13 -6.56 -16.35
CA LYS A 69 3.68 -6.35 -17.73
C LYS A 69 2.28 -5.74 -17.80
N MET A 70 1.34 -6.24 -17.00
CA MET A 70 -0.05 -5.74 -16.95
C MET A 70 -0.12 -4.26 -16.60
N PHE A 71 0.66 -3.82 -15.61
CA PHE A 71 0.69 -2.42 -15.18
C PHE A 71 1.74 -1.57 -15.90
N ASN A 72 2.49 -2.14 -16.85
CA ASN A 72 3.57 -1.48 -17.58
C ASN A 72 4.57 -0.73 -16.67
N ILE A 73 5.03 -1.38 -15.60
CA ILE A 73 5.92 -0.79 -14.60
C ILE A 73 7.37 -1.28 -14.75
N ASN A 74 8.32 -0.48 -14.28
CA ASN A 74 9.75 -0.76 -14.42
C ASN A 74 10.30 -1.76 -13.40
N LYS A 75 9.68 -1.85 -12.22
CA LYS A 75 10.14 -2.67 -11.09
C LYS A 75 8.96 -3.38 -10.42
N VAL A 76 9.19 -4.61 -10.00
CA VAL A 76 8.26 -5.44 -9.21
C VAL A 76 9.10 -6.33 -8.30
N GLY A 77 8.53 -6.75 -7.18
CA GLY A 77 9.09 -7.77 -6.29
C GLY A 77 7.96 -8.56 -5.64
N HIS A 78 8.26 -9.76 -5.15
CA HIS A 78 7.34 -10.57 -4.36
C HIS A 78 7.92 -10.77 -2.94
N GLY A 79 7.04 -10.90 -1.93
CA GLY A 79 7.45 -10.95 -0.52
C GLY A 79 8.07 -12.29 -0.07
N GLY A 80 8.00 -13.31 -0.91
CA GLY A 80 8.55 -14.64 -0.67
C GLY A 80 8.22 -15.57 -1.83
N THR A 81 9.01 -16.63 -2.02
CA THR A 81 8.75 -17.61 -3.08
C THR A 81 7.78 -18.66 -2.55
N LEU A 82 6.65 -18.81 -3.23
CA LEU A 82 5.76 -19.96 -3.10
C LEU A 82 6.11 -21.00 -4.16
N GLU A 83 5.95 -22.28 -3.79
CA GLU A 83 6.11 -23.39 -4.73
C GLU A 83 5.14 -23.26 -5.91
N PRO A 84 5.53 -23.77 -7.10
CA PRO A 84 4.69 -23.78 -8.30
C PRO A 84 3.30 -24.36 -8.06
#